data_AF-A0A8B7DQM5-F1
#
_entry.id   AF-A0A8B7DQM5-F1
#
_cell.length_a   1.000
_cell.length_b   1.000
_cell.length_c   1.000
_cell.angle_alpha   90.00
_cell.angle_beta   90.00
_cell.angle_gamma   90.00
#
_symmetry.space_group_name_H-M   'P 1'
#
loop_
_entity.id
_entity.type
_entity.pdbx_description
1 polymer ?
#
loop_
_entity_poly.entity_id
_entity_poly.type
_entity_poly.pdbx_seq_one_letter_code
_entity_poly.pdbx_strand_id
1 'polypeptide(L)'
;MFNCIFLSLVCQIYCMKTLKMVHVVYRHGARSPLVNFPTNSHKNDWPVDPGMLTKVGMNMEYELGRFLKKRYMIDNHFLNETYIQKEIYIRSSDTPRCLQSAETQLAGLYPPKGYQVWHNLVNNWQPIPVHTVPNDQDSLLRSLRTPCPRLRELLSAQKKKVDYMKKEKENKMLLSLLSNYTGMIVNFRELWVVYDVLKCD
;
A
#
# COMPACT_ATOMS: atom_id res chain seq x y z
N MET A 1 -47.71 -33.84 43.41
CA MET A 1 -46.37 -33.24 43.24
C MET A 1 -46.48 -32.18 42.15
N PHE A 2 -46.39 -30.90 42.51
CA PHE A 2 -46.33 -29.79 41.55
C PHE A 2 -44.86 -29.50 41.23
N ASN A 3 -44.44 -29.73 39.99
CA ASN A 3 -43.12 -29.31 39.52
C ASN A 3 -43.22 -27.93 38.88
N CYS A 4 -42.82 -26.89 39.61
CA CYS A 4 -42.55 -25.57 39.05
C CYS A 4 -41.17 -25.60 38.35
N ILE A 5 -41.15 -25.45 37.03
CA ILE A 5 -39.92 -25.21 36.27
C ILE A 5 -39.63 -23.71 36.33
N PHE A 6 -38.65 -23.32 37.15
CA PHE A 6 -38.10 -21.97 37.12
C PHE A 6 -37.22 -21.82 35.86
N LEU A 7 -37.74 -21.16 34.83
CA LEU A 7 -36.90 -20.66 33.73
C LEU A 7 -36.22 -19.37 34.19
N SER A 8 -34.99 -19.46 34.66
CA SER A 8 -34.16 -18.26 34.88
C SER A 8 -33.72 -17.72 33.51
N LEU A 9 -34.41 -16.70 33.01
CA LEU A 9 -33.95 -15.91 31.87
C LEU A 9 -32.72 -15.10 32.31
N VAL A 10 -31.53 -15.68 32.13
CA VAL A 10 -30.28 -14.93 32.25
C VAL A 10 -30.22 -14.01 31.05
N CYS A 11 -30.64 -12.76 31.23
CA CYS A 11 -30.46 -11.70 30.26
C CYS A 11 -28.96 -11.41 30.13
N GLN A 12 -28.27 -12.15 29.27
CA GLN A 12 -26.92 -11.81 28.84
C GLN A 12 -27.03 -10.50 28.05
N ILE A 13 -26.68 -9.39 28.70
CA ILE A 13 -26.45 -8.11 28.03
C ILE A 13 -25.21 -8.31 27.15
N TYR A 14 -25.40 -8.83 25.94
CA TYR A 14 -24.36 -8.84 24.93
C TYR A 14 -24.13 -7.39 24.50
N CYS A 15 -23.06 -6.78 25.00
CA CYS A 15 -22.58 -5.52 24.46
C CYS A 15 -22.14 -5.77 23.01
N MET A 16 -23.05 -5.51 22.05
CA MET A 16 -22.75 -5.60 20.64
C MET A 16 -21.77 -4.49 20.27
N LYS A 17 -20.50 -4.88 20.06
CA LYS A 17 -19.48 -3.96 19.55
C LYS A 17 -19.86 -3.60 18.12
N THR A 18 -19.97 -2.31 17.85
CA THR A 18 -20.31 -1.79 16.51
C THR A 18 -19.09 -1.09 15.93
N LEU A 19 -18.78 -1.40 14.66
CA LEU A 19 -17.73 -0.70 13.93
C LEU A 19 -18.20 0.74 13.64
N LYS A 20 -17.36 1.73 13.98
CA LYS A 20 -17.69 3.16 13.80
C LYS A 20 -16.85 3.84 12.74
N MET A 21 -15.59 3.44 12.59
CA MET A 21 -14.65 4.05 11.65
C MET A 21 -13.54 3.08 11.30
N VAL A 22 -13.04 3.17 10.08
CA VAL A 22 -11.90 2.40 9.58
C VAL A 22 -10.93 3.34 8.88
N HIS A 23 -9.64 3.22 9.18
CA HIS A 23 -8.58 3.79 8.39
C HIS A 23 -7.80 2.64 7.72
N VAL A 24 -7.71 2.67 6.40
CA VAL A 24 -6.92 1.69 5.65
C VAL A 24 -5.71 2.41 5.05
N VAL A 25 -4.52 2.04 5.51
CA VAL A 25 -3.25 2.49 4.93
C VAL A 25 -2.59 1.27 4.32
N TYR A 26 -2.38 1.29 3.02
CA TYR A 26 -1.82 0.18 2.27
C TYR A 26 -0.72 0.68 1.32
N ARG A 27 0.17 -0.24 0.95
CA ARG A 27 1.20 0.02 -0.05
C ARG A 27 0.63 -0.35 -1.42
N HIS A 28 1.07 0.36 -2.45
CA HIS A 28 0.86 0.01 -3.84
C HIS A 28 1.20 -1.47 -4.14
N GLY A 29 0.59 -2.01 -5.19
CA GLY A 29 0.83 -3.37 -5.69
C GLY A 29 2.22 -3.56 -6.31
N ALA A 30 2.49 -4.76 -6.84
CA ALA A 30 3.73 -5.06 -7.54
C ALA A 30 4.05 -4.08 -8.68
N ARG A 31 5.32 -3.74 -8.83
CA ARG A 31 5.83 -2.74 -9.76
C ARG A 31 7.14 -3.21 -10.38
N SER A 32 7.56 -2.57 -11.46
CA SER A 32 8.94 -2.68 -11.96
C SER A 32 9.95 -2.06 -10.95
N PRO A 33 11.26 -2.40 -11.03
CA PRO A 33 12.32 -1.77 -10.25
C PRO A 33 12.28 -0.24 -10.36
N LEU A 34 12.61 0.49 -9.29
CA LEU A 34 12.67 1.97 -9.34
C LEU A 34 13.85 2.48 -10.16
N VAL A 35 14.96 1.76 -10.06
CA VAL A 35 16.25 2.03 -10.71
C VAL A 35 16.91 0.67 -10.96
N ASN A 36 17.91 0.61 -11.83
CA ASN A 36 18.72 -0.58 -12.06
C ASN A 36 20.16 -0.36 -11.62
N PHE A 37 20.86 -1.45 -11.29
CA PHE A 37 22.31 -1.43 -11.11
C PHE A 37 23.04 -1.75 -12.44
N PRO A 38 24.28 -1.26 -12.63
CA PRO A 38 24.99 -1.31 -13.91
C PRO A 38 25.04 -2.67 -14.60
N THR A 39 25.25 -3.75 -13.84
CA THR A 39 25.41 -5.11 -14.36
C THR A 39 24.09 -5.87 -14.52
N ASN A 40 22.92 -5.27 -14.23
CA ASN A 40 21.64 -5.97 -14.36
C ASN A 40 21.35 -6.27 -15.85
N SER A 41 21.32 -7.55 -16.21
CA SER A 41 20.93 -8.03 -17.54
C SER A 41 19.44 -7.85 -17.83
N HIS A 42 18.60 -7.82 -16.79
CA HIS A 42 17.13 -7.77 -16.90
C HIS A 42 16.56 -6.35 -16.99
N LYS A 43 17.42 -5.34 -17.10
CA LYS A 43 17.02 -3.91 -17.05
C LYS A 43 15.95 -3.50 -18.09
N ASN A 44 15.84 -4.25 -19.19
CA ASN A 44 14.92 -3.97 -20.31
C ASN A 44 13.79 -5.01 -20.43
N ASP A 45 13.68 -5.95 -19.49
CA ASP A 45 12.71 -7.05 -19.59
C ASP A 45 11.30 -6.62 -19.14
N TRP A 46 11.19 -5.45 -18.50
CA TRP A 46 9.95 -4.93 -17.94
C TRP A 46 9.05 -4.31 -19.01
N PRO A 47 7.74 -4.65 -19.07
CA PRO A 47 6.80 -4.12 -20.06
C PRO A 47 6.26 -2.72 -19.71
N VAL A 48 6.75 -2.12 -18.61
CA VAL A 48 6.36 -0.80 -18.11
C VAL A 48 7.61 -0.06 -17.65
N ASP A 49 7.56 1.27 -17.65
CA ASP A 49 8.66 2.11 -17.21
C ASP A 49 9.09 1.80 -15.75
N PRO A 50 10.33 2.12 -15.36
CA PRO A 50 10.82 1.93 -13.99
C PRO A 50 9.90 2.54 -12.93
N GLY A 51 9.57 1.76 -11.91
CA GLY A 51 8.73 2.18 -10.80
C GLY A 51 7.22 2.25 -11.11
N MET A 52 6.77 1.79 -12.27
CA MET A 52 5.35 1.74 -12.65
C MET A 52 4.66 0.46 -12.16
N LEU A 53 3.35 0.57 -11.92
CA LEU A 53 2.53 -0.56 -11.47
C LEU A 53 2.42 -1.59 -12.61
N THR A 54 2.59 -2.87 -12.28
CA THR A 54 2.48 -3.96 -13.26
C THR A 54 1.06 -4.53 -13.27
N LYS A 55 0.73 -5.36 -14.26
CA LYS A 55 -0.54 -6.12 -14.28
C LYS A 55 -0.72 -6.99 -13.03
N VAL A 56 0.37 -7.57 -12.52
CA VAL A 56 0.36 -8.31 -11.26
C VAL A 56 -0.02 -7.39 -10.10
N GLY A 57 0.57 -6.19 -10.04
CA GLY A 57 0.24 -5.21 -9.02
C GLY A 57 -1.20 -4.69 -9.10
N MET A 58 -1.72 -4.48 -10.30
CA MET A 58 -3.14 -4.18 -10.51
C MET A 58 -4.02 -5.29 -9.94
N ASN A 59 -3.75 -6.56 -10.26
CA ASN A 59 -4.54 -7.67 -9.74
C ASN A 59 -4.48 -7.78 -8.20
N MET A 60 -3.33 -7.53 -7.59
CA MET A 60 -3.19 -7.49 -6.13
C MET A 60 -4.12 -6.44 -5.50
N GLU A 61 -4.17 -5.24 -6.07
CA GLU A 61 -5.00 -4.15 -5.56
C GLU A 61 -6.48 -4.40 -5.81
N TYR A 62 -6.84 -4.96 -6.96
CA TYR A 62 -8.21 -5.36 -7.25
C TYR A 62 -8.72 -6.40 -6.23
N GLU A 63 -7.92 -7.42 -5.92
CA GLU A 63 -8.25 -8.42 -4.91
C GLU A 63 -8.30 -7.84 -3.49
N LEU A 64 -7.44 -6.86 -3.16
CA LEU A 64 -7.56 -6.10 -1.92
C LEU A 64 -8.92 -5.36 -1.87
N GLY A 65 -9.34 -4.73 -2.97
CA GLY A 65 -10.65 -4.09 -3.09
C GLY A 65 -11.80 -5.06 -2.85
N ARG A 66 -11.74 -6.24 -3.47
CA ARG A 66 -12.73 -7.31 -3.25
C ARG A 66 -12.77 -7.80 -1.81
N PHE A 67 -11.60 -7.96 -1.18
CA PHE A 67 -11.51 -8.31 0.23
C PHE A 67 -12.18 -7.25 1.11
N LEU A 68 -11.90 -5.96 0.86
CA LEU A 68 -12.49 -4.84 1.60
C LEU A 68 -14.01 -4.75 1.38
N LYS A 69 -14.50 -5.00 0.16
CA LYS A 69 -15.93 -5.11 -0.15
C LYS A 69 -16.58 -6.20 0.68
N LYS A 70 -16.02 -7.43 0.64
CA LYS A 70 -16.53 -8.54 1.44
C LYS A 70 -16.56 -8.18 2.92
N ARG A 71 -15.46 -7.67 3.44
CA ARG A 71 -15.33 -7.32 4.86
C ARG A 71 -16.33 -6.24 5.28
N TYR A 72 -16.39 -5.11 4.57
CA TYR A 72 -17.08 -3.92 5.07
C TYR A 72 -18.48 -3.71 4.51
N MET A 73 -18.83 -4.26 3.35
CA MET A 73 -20.19 -4.13 2.80
C MET A 73 -21.02 -5.38 3.08
N ILE A 74 -20.42 -6.56 2.91
CA ILE A 74 -21.15 -7.84 2.99
C ILE A 74 -21.16 -8.39 4.41
N ASP A 75 -20.01 -8.60 5.03
CA ASP A 75 -19.92 -9.31 6.31
C ASP A 75 -20.26 -8.40 7.51
N ASN A 76 -19.95 -7.11 7.42
CA ASN A 76 -20.14 -6.15 8.52
C ASN A 76 -21.23 -5.10 8.25
N HIS A 77 -21.76 -5.02 7.03
CA HIS A 77 -22.76 -4.01 6.63
C HIS A 77 -22.41 -2.58 7.07
N PHE A 78 -21.12 -2.24 7.03
CA PHE A 78 -20.58 -0.96 7.49
C PHE A 78 -20.60 0.11 6.38
N LEU A 79 -20.37 -0.30 5.13
CA LEU A 79 -20.45 0.56 3.94
C LEU A 79 -21.62 0.14 3.04
N ASN A 80 -22.19 1.10 2.30
CA ASN A 80 -23.17 0.79 1.28
C ASN A 80 -22.54 0.01 0.12
N GLU A 81 -23.32 -0.88 -0.52
CA GLU A 81 -22.88 -1.62 -1.71
C GLU A 81 -22.76 -0.76 -2.98
N THR A 82 -23.37 0.42 -2.97
CA THR A 82 -23.19 1.50 -3.98
C THR A 82 -22.29 2.59 -3.40
N TYR A 83 -21.52 3.26 -4.26
CA TYR A 83 -20.61 4.31 -3.80
C TYR A 83 -21.38 5.52 -3.28
N ILE A 84 -21.09 5.95 -2.05
CA ILE A 84 -21.63 7.17 -1.45
C ILE A 84 -20.46 8.05 -1.02
N GLN A 85 -20.33 9.23 -1.63
CA GLN A 85 -19.20 10.14 -1.41
C GLN A 85 -18.98 10.51 0.07
N LYS A 86 -20.06 10.55 0.88
CA LYS A 86 -19.99 10.89 2.31
C LYS A 86 -19.48 9.75 3.20
N GLU A 87 -19.43 8.50 2.70
CA GLU A 87 -19.04 7.33 3.49
C GLU A 87 -17.54 7.03 3.40
N ILE A 88 -16.88 7.43 2.32
CA ILE A 88 -15.49 7.08 2.06
C ILE A 88 -14.70 8.26 1.49
N TYR A 89 -13.49 8.45 2.02
CA TYR A 89 -12.51 9.40 1.51
C TYR A 89 -11.24 8.67 1.10
N ILE A 90 -10.78 8.90 -0.12
CA ILE A 90 -9.61 8.23 -0.69
C ILE A 90 -8.51 9.26 -0.93
N ARG A 91 -7.34 9.00 -0.36
CA ARG A 91 -6.13 9.79 -0.57
C ARG A 91 -4.99 8.88 -0.99
N SER A 92 -4.28 9.27 -2.04
CA SER A 92 -3.05 8.63 -2.49
C SER A 92 -1.90 9.64 -2.46
N SER A 93 -0.67 9.15 -2.32
CA SER A 93 0.51 9.97 -2.62
C SER A 93 0.58 10.26 -4.12
N ASP A 94 1.10 11.42 -4.50
CA ASP A 94 1.23 11.83 -5.91
C ASP A 94 2.36 11.08 -6.62
N THR A 95 2.12 9.78 -6.85
CA THR A 95 3.06 8.88 -7.51
C THR A 95 2.22 7.97 -8.41
N PRO A 96 2.54 7.85 -9.72
CA PRO A 96 1.67 7.15 -10.68
C PRO A 96 1.21 5.76 -10.23
N ARG A 97 2.14 4.91 -9.78
CA ARG A 97 1.81 3.57 -9.27
C ARG A 97 0.85 3.57 -8.06
N CYS A 98 0.90 4.59 -7.20
CA CYS A 98 0.03 4.67 -6.03
C CYS A 98 -1.37 5.15 -6.42
N LEU A 99 -1.49 6.05 -7.40
CA LEU A 99 -2.79 6.47 -7.95
C LEU A 99 -3.45 5.29 -8.68
N GLN A 100 -2.72 4.62 -9.57
CA GLN A 100 -3.20 3.42 -10.27
C GLN A 100 -3.62 2.31 -9.31
N SER A 101 -2.88 2.10 -8.23
CA SER A 101 -3.25 1.13 -7.19
C SER A 101 -4.57 1.49 -6.52
N ALA A 102 -4.76 2.75 -6.14
CA ALA A 102 -5.99 3.20 -5.52
C ALA A 102 -7.21 3.04 -6.46
N GLU A 103 -7.07 3.43 -7.73
CA GLU A 103 -8.10 3.25 -8.75
C GLU A 103 -8.44 1.77 -8.96
N THR A 104 -7.42 0.91 -9.01
CA THR A 104 -7.63 -0.53 -9.24
C THR A 104 -8.29 -1.20 -8.03
N GLN A 105 -7.91 -0.82 -6.81
CA GLN A 105 -8.60 -1.26 -5.60
C GLN A 105 -10.05 -0.80 -5.60
N LEU A 106 -10.31 0.45 -5.98
CA LEU A 106 -11.67 0.99 -6.04
C LEU A 106 -12.55 0.24 -7.05
N ALA A 107 -12.00 -0.22 -8.16
CA ALA A 107 -12.71 -1.10 -9.09
C ALA A 107 -13.13 -2.43 -8.46
N GLY A 108 -12.31 -3.00 -7.56
CA GLY A 108 -12.66 -4.19 -6.80
C GLY A 108 -13.63 -3.93 -5.64
N LEU A 109 -13.53 -2.75 -5.01
CA LEU A 109 -14.35 -2.34 -3.87
C LEU A 109 -15.77 -1.94 -4.28
N TYR A 110 -15.90 -1.13 -5.34
CA TYR A 110 -17.17 -0.57 -5.82
C TYR A 110 -17.42 -0.85 -7.31
N PRO A 111 -17.60 -2.12 -7.74
CA PRO A 111 -18.22 -2.40 -9.03
C PRO A 111 -19.60 -1.69 -9.10
N PRO A 112 -19.90 -0.93 -10.17
CA PRO A 112 -21.14 -0.15 -10.28
C PRO A 112 -22.38 -1.05 -10.23
N LYS A 113 -23.44 -0.54 -9.60
CA LYS A 113 -24.76 -1.19 -9.50
C LYS A 113 -25.87 -0.19 -9.76
N GLY A 114 -26.95 -0.65 -10.41
CA GLY A 114 -28.13 0.17 -10.69
C GLY A 114 -27.78 1.46 -11.43
N TYR A 115 -28.20 2.61 -10.90
CA TYR A 115 -27.98 3.91 -11.54
C TYR A 115 -26.50 4.29 -11.70
N GLN A 116 -25.58 3.68 -10.94
CA GLN A 116 -24.14 3.94 -11.05
C GLN A 116 -23.49 3.24 -12.25
N VAL A 117 -24.23 2.35 -12.92
CA VAL A 117 -23.81 1.80 -14.22
C VAL A 117 -23.97 2.90 -15.27
N TRP A 118 -22.89 3.60 -15.54
CA TRP A 118 -22.89 4.80 -16.40
C TRP A 118 -22.68 4.48 -17.89
N HIS A 119 -22.20 3.27 -18.24
CA HIS A 119 -21.94 2.88 -19.62
C HIS A 119 -22.01 1.37 -19.84
N ASN A 120 -22.75 0.93 -20.87
CA ASN A 120 -23.04 -0.49 -21.12
C ASN A 120 -21.83 -1.30 -21.64
N LEU A 121 -20.83 -0.64 -22.24
CA LEU A 121 -19.61 -1.31 -22.71
C LEU A 121 -18.48 -1.29 -21.66
N VAL A 122 -18.63 -0.50 -20.59
CA VAL A 122 -17.63 -0.43 -19.52
C VAL A 122 -18.12 -1.28 -18.35
N ASN A 123 -17.67 -2.53 -18.35
CA ASN A 123 -18.05 -3.47 -17.31
C ASN A 123 -17.27 -3.21 -16.03
N ASN A 124 -17.96 -3.24 -14.89
CA ASN A 124 -17.37 -3.29 -13.55
C ASN A 124 -16.45 -2.10 -13.18
N TRP A 125 -16.60 -0.95 -13.82
CA TRP A 125 -15.84 0.25 -13.48
C TRP A 125 -16.73 1.50 -13.38
N GLN A 126 -16.45 2.33 -12.37
CA GLN A 126 -17.02 3.66 -12.22
C GLN A 126 -15.95 4.63 -11.72
N PRO A 127 -16.02 5.91 -12.10
CA PRO A 127 -15.09 6.91 -11.61
C PRO A 127 -15.36 7.20 -10.13
N ILE A 128 -14.34 7.02 -9.28
CA ILE A 128 -14.36 7.41 -7.87
C ILE A 128 -13.17 8.34 -7.61
N PRO A 129 -13.37 9.53 -7.02
CA PRO A 129 -12.30 10.48 -6.79
C PRO A 129 -11.18 9.93 -5.89
N VAL A 130 -9.94 10.02 -6.37
CA VAL A 130 -8.72 9.76 -5.58
C VAL A 130 -8.01 11.10 -5.39
N HIS A 131 -7.97 11.58 -4.14
CA HIS A 131 -7.33 12.86 -3.83
C HIS A 131 -5.83 12.70 -3.65
N THR A 132 -5.07 13.70 -4.08
CA THR A 132 -3.62 13.74 -3.87
C THR A 132 -3.14 15.17 -3.68
N VAL A 133 -1.89 15.32 -3.23
CA VAL A 133 -1.18 16.59 -3.14
C VAL A 133 0.26 16.35 -3.63
N PRO A 134 0.95 17.38 -4.15
CA PRO A 134 2.32 17.24 -4.63
C PRO A 134 3.25 16.60 -3.60
N ASN A 135 4.20 15.77 -4.06
CA ASN A 135 5.09 14.98 -3.17
C ASN A 135 5.86 15.82 -2.14
N ASP A 136 6.27 17.03 -2.50
CA ASP A 136 7.00 17.96 -1.64
C ASP A 136 6.09 18.67 -0.61
N GLN A 137 4.77 18.58 -0.78
CA GLN A 137 3.76 19.10 0.14
C GLN A 137 3.05 17.98 0.93
N ASP A 138 3.32 16.72 0.61
CA ASP A 138 2.67 15.57 1.23
C ASP A 138 3.37 15.13 2.53
N SER A 139 3.15 15.88 3.61
CA SER A 139 3.67 15.54 4.95
C SER A 139 3.05 14.29 5.57
N LEU A 140 1.92 13.80 5.05
CA LEU A 140 1.17 12.67 5.59
C LEU A 140 1.67 11.33 5.03
N LEU A 141 1.69 11.16 3.71
CA LEU A 141 2.08 9.89 3.06
C LEU A 141 3.51 9.94 2.51
N ARG A 142 4.12 11.12 2.35
CA ARG A 142 5.48 11.30 1.78
C ARG A 142 6.36 12.21 2.63
N SER A 143 6.29 12.07 3.96
CA SER A 143 7.06 12.89 4.91
C SER A 143 8.57 13.00 4.64
N LEU A 144 9.19 11.96 4.04
CA LEU A 144 10.61 11.99 3.64
C LEU A 144 10.90 12.87 2.39
N ARG A 145 9.88 13.23 1.62
CA ARG A 145 9.95 14.09 0.43
C ARG A 145 9.57 15.54 0.74
N THR A 146 8.85 15.78 1.82
CA THR A 146 8.52 17.13 2.31
C THR A 146 9.76 17.84 2.85
N PRO A 147 10.00 19.12 2.49
CA PRO A 147 11.13 19.89 3.01
C PRO A 147 11.12 19.97 4.54
N CYS A 148 12.06 19.27 5.18
CA CYS A 148 12.27 19.31 6.63
C CYS A 148 13.77 19.29 6.95
N PRO A 149 14.40 20.45 7.18
CA PRO A 149 15.83 20.54 7.52
C PRO A 149 16.21 19.66 8.71
N ARG A 150 15.40 19.68 9.77
CA ARG A 150 15.65 18.90 10.98
C ARG A 150 15.65 17.39 10.72
N LEU A 151 14.73 16.88 9.90
CA LEU A 151 14.70 15.47 9.53
C LEU A 151 15.98 15.07 8.76
N ARG A 152 16.46 15.92 7.84
CA ARG A 152 17.71 15.67 7.10
C ARG A 152 18.92 15.61 8.03
N GLU A 153 18.99 16.47 9.03
CA GLU A 153 20.04 16.41 10.07
C GLU A 153 19.97 15.11 10.86
N LEU A 154 18.79 14.71 11.31
CA LEU A 154 18.59 13.50 12.11
C LEU A 154 18.98 12.24 11.34
N LEU A 155 18.56 12.13 10.06
CA LEU A 155 18.94 11.01 9.19
C LEU A 155 20.44 11.00 8.89
N SER A 156 21.06 12.16 8.74
CA SER A 156 22.52 12.29 8.56
C SER A 156 23.28 11.89 9.83
N ALA A 157 22.78 12.30 11.01
CA ALA A 157 23.37 11.96 12.30
C ALA A 157 23.24 10.46 12.61
N GLN A 158 22.14 9.81 12.19
CA GLN A 158 21.95 8.37 12.38
C GLN A 158 23.06 7.54 11.73
N LYS A 159 23.53 7.93 10.54
CA LYS A 159 24.62 7.26 9.83
C LYS A 159 25.97 7.37 10.54
N LYS A 160 26.13 8.36 11.42
CA LYS A 160 27.35 8.57 12.20
C LYS A 160 27.34 7.83 13.55
N LYS A 161 26.22 7.19 13.92
CA LYS A 161 26.13 6.43 15.16
C LYS A 161 27.10 5.25 15.13
N VAL A 162 27.74 4.99 16.27
CA VAL A 162 28.73 3.90 16.43
C VAL A 162 28.15 2.56 15.97
N ASP A 163 26.91 2.26 16.36
CA ASP A 163 26.24 1.00 15.98
C ASP A 163 26.01 0.87 14.47
N TYR A 164 25.70 1.97 13.78
CA TYR A 164 25.54 1.98 12.33
C TYR A 164 26.87 1.65 11.64
N MET A 165 27.92 2.39 12.00
CA MET A 165 29.27 2.21 11.47
C MET A 165 29.83 0.82 11.77
N LYS A 166 29.60 0.33 12.99
CA LYS A 166 29.99 -1.01 13.42
C LYS A 166 29.29 -2.08 12.59
N LYS A 167 27.97 -1.98 12.44
CA LYS A 167 27.18 -2.96 11.68
C LYS A 167 27.56 -2.96 10.19
N GLU A 168 27.84 -1.80 9.62
CA GLU A 168 28.32 -1.70 8.23
C GLU A 168 29.69 -2.36 8.07
N LYS A 169 30.63 -2.11 9.00
CA LYS A 169 31.95 -2.75 9.02
C LYS A 169 31.86 -4.27 9.18
N GLU A 170 30.99 -4.76 10.06
CA GLU A 170 30.76 -6.20 10.25
C GLU A 170 30.24 -6.90 8.98
N ASN A 171 29.51 -6.17 8.13
CA ASN A 171 28.94 -6.69 6.88
C ASN A 171 29.80 -6.39 5.65
N LYS A 172 31.06 -5.93 5.83
CA LYS A 172 31.94 -5.51 4.73
C LYS A 172 32.12 -6.57 3.64
N MET A 173 32.20 -7.86 4.00
CA MET A 173 32.34 -8.95 3.01
C MET A 173 31.13 -9.03 2.09
N LEU A 174 29.91 -9.01 2.66
CA LEU A 174 28.67 -8.99 1.88
C LEU A 174 28.59 -7.74 1.00
N LEU A 175 28.87 -6.57 1.56
CA LEU A 175 28.82 -5.31 0.83
C LEU A 175 29.83 -5.27 -0.33
N SER A 176 31.02 -5.84 -0.17
CA SER A 176 32.01 -5.97 -1.25
C SER A 176 31.55 -6.96 -2.32
N LEU A 177 30.96 -8.10 -1.93
CA LEU A 177 30.39 -9.07 -2.86
C LEU A 177 29.32 -8.41 -3.72
N LEU A 178 28.38 -7.70 -3.10
CA LEU A 178 27.33 -6.97 -3.79
C LEU A 178 27.89 -5.87 -4.68
N SER A 179 28.95 -5.17 -4.24
CA SER A 179 29.59 -4.13 -5.07
C SER A 179 30.18 -4.72 -6.35
N ASN A 180 30.89 -5.85 -6.24
CA ASN A 180 31.45 -6.55 -7.39
C ASN A 180 30.36 -7.08 -8.32
N TYR A 181 29.30 -7.67 -7.75
CA TYR A 181 28.18 -8.21 -8.53
C TYR A 181 27.43 -7.11 -9.30
N THR A 182 27.15 -5.99 -8.65
CA THR A 182 26.28 -4.93 -9.18
C THR A 182 27.02 -3.92 -10.08
N GLY A 183 28.35 -3.86 -9.99
CA GLY A 183 29.17 -2.85 -10.68
C GLY A 183 29.03 -1.44 -10.10
N MET A 184 28.51 -1.30 -8.88
CA MET A 184 28.41 -0.03 -8.15
C MET A 184 28.90 -0.19 -6.71
N ILE A 185 29.24 0.92 -6.05
CA ILE A 185 29.60 0.88 -4.63
C ILE A 185 28.33 0.59 -3.82
N VAL A 186 28.32 -0.52 -3.08
CA VAL A 186 27.21 -0.89 -2.20
C VAL A 186 27.64 -0.71 -0.74
N ASN A 187 27.04 0.26 -0.07
CA ASN A 187 27.05 0.39 1.38
C ASN A 187 25.58 0.37 1.89
N PHE A 188 25.33 0.61 3.18
CA PHE A 188 23.97 0.58 3.72
C PHE A 188 23.01 1.60 3.07
N ARG A 189 23.52 2.65 2.44
CA ARG A 189 22.73 3.63 1.68
C ARG A 189 22.29 3.09 0.32
N GLU A 190 23.09 2.28 -0.36
CA GLU A 190 22.78 1.74 -1.70
C GLU A 190 22.19 0.33 -1.66
N LEU A 191 22.25 -0.35 -0.52
CA LEU A 191 21.74 -1.72 -0.35
C LEU A 191 20.28 -1.88 -0.78
N TRP A 192 19.44 -0.85 -0.59
CA TRP A 192 18.04 -0.90 -1.03
C TRP A 192 17.88 -0.99 -2.54
N VAL A 193 18.82 -0.45 -3.33
CA VAL A 193 18.78 -0.52 -4.80
C VAL A 193 18.90 -1.97 -5.23
N VAL A 194 19.90 -2.67 -4.69
CA VAL A 194 20.16 -4.07 -5.01
C VAL A 194 18.96 -4.94 -4.62
N TYR A 195 18.46 -4.75 -3.40
CA TYR A 195 17.29 -5.48 -2.92
C TYR A 195 16.03 -5.18 -3.75
N ASP A 196 15.79 -3.93 -4.14
CA ASP A 196 14.60 -3.57 -4.92
C ASP A 196 14.61 -4.22 -6.30
N VAL A 197 15.76 -4.20 -6.99
CA VAL A 197 15.92 -4.82 -8.31
C VAL A 197 15.71 -6.33 -8.21
N LEU A 198 16.47 -7.02 -7.37
CA LEU A 198 16.42 -8.48 -7.23
C LEU A 198 15.07 -9.01 -6.71
N LYS A 199 14.28 -8.16 -6.05
CA LYS A 199 12.94 -8.52 -5.58
C LYS A 199 11.88 -8.34 -6.67
N CYS A 200 12.10 -7.38 -7.57
CA CYS A 200 11.17 -7.18 -8.67
C CYS A 200 11.42 -8.22 -9.77
N ASP A 201 12.68 -8.40 -10.17
CA ASP A 201 13.10 -9.38 -11.20
C ASP A 201 12.72 -10.82 -10.78
#